data_AF-A0A839H5S5-F1
#
_entry.id   AF-A0A839H5S5-F1
#
_cell.length_a   1.000
_cell.length_b   1.000
_cell.length_c   1.000
_cell.angle_alpha   90.00
_cell.angle_beta   90.00
_cell.angle_gamma   90.00
#
_symmetry.space_group_name_H-M   'P 1'
#
loop_
_entity.id
_entity.type
_entity.pdbx_description
1 polymer ?
#
loop_
_entity_poly.entity_id
_entity_poly.type
_entity_poly.pdbx_seq_one_letter_code
_entity_poly.pdbx_strand_id
1 'polypeptide(L)'
;MNATYQQMTKARQMYPKGQVAVLNIVGDVGDKTDGRVDNASTLSLKYLVGSRAKSYRVLKITGKDAQHSKLHDNAQVDKAIINFLWGK
;
A
#
# COMPACT_ATOMS: atom_id res chain seq x y z
N MET A 1 -10.07 15.53 2.46
CA MET A 1 -10.41 14.33 1.64
C MET A 1 -10.70 14.80 0.23
N ASN A 2 -10.00 14.29 -0.79
CA ASN A 2 -10.17 14.76 -2.18
C ASN A 2 -11.37 14.06 -2.88
N ALA A 3 -11.79 14.62 -4.02
CA ALA A 3 -12.95 14.13 -4.77
C ALA A 3 -12.80 12.67 -5.24
N THR A 4 -11.60 12.28 -5.69
CA THR A 4 -11.31 10.91 -6.13
C THR A 4 -11.49 9.90 -4.98
N TYR A 5 -10.99 10.22 -3.79
CA TYR A 5 -11.15 9.36 -2.62
C TYR A 5 -12.62 9.25 -2.19
N GLN A 6 -13.40 10.34 -2.29
CA GLN A 6 -14.85 10.29 -2.06
C GLN A 6 -15.59 9.40 -3.06
N GLN A 7 -15.14 9.33 -4.32
CA GLN A 7 -15.72 8.41 -5.29
C GLN A 7 -15.35 6.96 -4.96
N MET A 8 -14.10 6.69 -4.56
CA MET A 8 -13.66 5.36 -4.15
C MET A 8 -14.38 4.85 -2.89
N THR A 9 -14.69 5.72 -1.91
CA THR A 9 -15.45 5.31 -0.72
C THR A 9 -16.88 4.88 -1.06
N LYS A 10 -17.51 5.49 -2.08
CA LYS A 10 -18.81 5.04 -2.61
C LYS A 10 -18.69 3.69 -3.33
N ALA A 11 -17.62 3.49 -4.09
CA ALA A 11 -17.38 2.28 -4.86
C ALA A 11 -16.89 1.08 -4.03
N ARG A 12 -16.41 1.29 -2.80
CA ARG A 12 -15.72 0.26 -2.00
C ARG A 12 -16.50 -1.04 -1.81
N GLN A 13 -17.84 -0.99 -1.83
CA GLN A 13 -18.68 -2.18 -1.68
C GLN A 13 -18.61 -3.13 -2.88
N MET A 14 -18.16 -2.65 -4.05
CA MET A 14 -17.93 -3.49 -5.23
C MET A 14 -16.65 -4.32 -5.13
N TYR A 15 -15.75 -4.01 -4.19
CA TYR A 15 -14.53 -4.78 -4.01
C TYR A 15 -14.85 -6.25 -3.66
N PRO A 16 -14.27 -7.26 -4.34
CA PRO A 16 -14.64 -8.66 -4.13
C PRO A 16 -14.39 -9.12 -2.69
N LYS A 17 -15.46 -9.55 -2.00
CA LYS A 17 -15.38 -9.96 -0.60
C LYS A 17 -14.66 -11.30 -0.47
N GLY A 18 -13.56 -11.33 0.29
CA GLY A 18 -12.81 -12.54 0.64
C GLY A 18 -11.97 -13.13 -0.50
N GLN A 19 -11.85 -12.46 -1.64
CA GLN A 19 -11.19 -13.03 -2.83
C GLN A 19 -9.79 -12.46 -3.05
N VAL A 20 -9.59 -11.16 -2.81
CA VAL A 20 -8.34 -10.47 -3.16
C VAL A 20 -7.44 -10.29 -1.93
N ALA A 21 -6.21 -10.78 -2.01
CA ALA A 21 -5.16 -10.46 -1.04
C ALA A 21 -4.51 -9.12 -1.41
N VAL A 22 -4.13 -8.31 -0.42
CA VAL A 22 -3.53 -6.99 -0.62
C VAL A 22 -2.23 -6.86 0.16
N LEU A 23 -1.16 -6.49 -0.54
CA LEU A 23 0.09 -6.00 0.05
C LEU A 23 0.21 -4.50 -0.25
N ASN A 24 0.18 -3.67 0.80
CA ASN A 24 0.39 -2.23 0.70
C ASN A 24 1.82 -1.90 1.16
N ILE A 25 2.65 -1.44 0.23
CA ILE A 25 4.06 -1.12 0.47
C ILE A 25 4.19 0.40 0.69
N VAL A 26 4.78 0.79 1.80
CA VAL A 26 4.84 2.18 2.28
C VAL A 26 6.28 2.58 2.51
N GLY A 27 6.75 3.66 1.89
CA GLY A 27 8.05 4.25 2.17
C GLY A 27 8.00 5.27 3.29
N ASP A 28 9.03 5.33 4.13
CA ASP A 28 9.19 6.34 5.17
C ASP A 28 10.67 6.77 5.21
N VAL A 29 11.00 7.87 4.54
CA VAL A 29 12.36 8.45 4.57
C VAL A 29 12.64 9.21 5.87
N GLY A 30 11.64 9.31 6.74
CA GLY A 30 11.55 10.28 7.83
C GLY A 30 10.20 10.99 7.75
N ASP A 31 9.70 11.46 8.89
CA ASP A 31 8.48 12.29 8.98
C ASP A 31 7.21 11.71 8.35
N LYS A 32 7.10 10.37 8.26
CA LYS A 32 5.91 9.66 7.78
C LYS A 32 5.58 9.95 6.31
N THR A 33 6.61 10.08 5.47
CA THR A 33 6.47 10.29 4.02
C THR A 33 7.57 9.56 3.27
N ASP A 34 7.33 9.21 2.00
CA ASP A 34 8.38 8.73 1.08
C ASP A 34 9.10 9.89 0.36
N GLY A 35 8.81 11.13 0.75
CA GLY A 35 9.31 12.37 0.14
C GLY A 35 8.42 12.91 -0.97
N ARG A 36 7.37 12.19 -1.38
CA ARG A 36 6.37 12.64 -2.37
C ARG A 36 4.93 12.39 -1.94
N VAL A 37 4.69 11.29 -1.22
CA VAL A 37 3.39 10.83 -0.77
C VAL A 37 3.44 10.56 0.73
N ASP A 38 2.53 11.20 1.46
CA ASP A 38 2.41 10.98 2.90
C ASP A 38 1.90 9.57 3.21
N ASN A 39 2.41 8.99 4.29
CA ASN A 39 1.99 7.66 4.76
C ASN A 39 0.51 7.64 5.15
N ALA A 40 -0.06 8.77 5.58
CA ALA A 40 -1.49 8.88 5.80
C ALA A 40 -2.30 8.64 4.50
N SER A 41 -1.80 9.14 3.37
CA SER A 41 -2.40 8.91 2.05
C SER A 41 -2.27 7.44 1.64
N THR A 42 -1.06 6.87 1.71
CA THR A 42 -0.82 5.47 1.33
C THR A 42 -1.60 4.49 2.21
N LEU A 43 -1.65 4.73 3.53
CA LEU A 43 -2.35 3.86 4.49
C LEU A 43 -3.88 3.99 4.42
N SER A 44 -4.41 5.07 3.82
CA SER A 44 -5.85 5.27 3.65
C SER A 44 -6.51 4.16 2.82
N LEU A 45 -5.75 3.46 1.96
CA LEU A 45 -6.22 2.30 1.20
C LEU A 45 -6.91 1.24 2.09
N LYS A 46 -6.45 1.05 3.33
CA LYS A 46 -7.04 0.09 4.27
C LYS A 46 -8.53 0.35 4.50
N TYR A 47 -8.95 1.61 4.54
CA TYR A 47 -10.35 1.98 4.72
C TYR A 47 -11.23 1.62 3.51
N LEU A 48 -10.63 1.58 2.31
CA LEU A 48 -11.32 1.24 1.07
C LEU A 48 -11.47 -0.27 0.91
N VAL A 49 -10.41 -1.05 1.16
CA VAL A 49 -10.40 -2.48 0.79
C VAL A 49 -10.31 -3.43 1.98
N GLY A 50 -9.84 -2.98 3.15
CA GLY A 50 -9.40 -3.86 4.24
C GLY A 50 -10.48 -4.76 4.84
N SER A 51 -11.73 -4.29 4.96
CA SER A 51 -12.84 -5.09 5.50
C SER A 51 -13.39 -6.13 4.52
N ARG A 52 -13.00 -6.05 3.25
CA ARG A 52 -13.48 -6.93 2.17
C ARG A 52 -12.38 -7.78 1.56
N ALA A 53 -11.11 -7.40 1.69
CA ALA A 53 -9.98 -8.18 1.23
C ALA A 53 -9.92 -9.55 1.92
N LYS A 54 -9.41 -10.56 1.21
CA LYS A 54 -9.02 -11.86 1.78
C LYS A 54 -7.95 -11.69 2.85
N SER A 55 -7.00 -10.80 2.60
CA SER A 55 -5.97 -10.39 3.55
C SER A 55 -5.49 -8.97 3.20
N TYR A 56 -5.05 -8.22 4.21
CA TYR A 56 -4.46 -6.90 4.02
C TYR A 56 -3.20 -6.78 4.87
N ARG A 57 -2.05 -6.70 4.21
CA ARG A 57 -0.74 -6.57 4.85
C ARG A 57 -0.12 -5.22 4.49
N VAL A 58 0.54 -4.61 5.46
CA VAL A 58 1.36 -3.41 5.24
C VAL A 58 2.82 -3.82 5.38
N LEU A 59 3.64 -3.47 4.39
CA LEU A 59 5.09 -3.52 4.48
C LEU A 59 5.60 -2.08 4.50
N LYS A 60 6.23 -1.67 5.60
CA LYS A 60 6.88 -0.37 5.68
C LYS A 60 8.38 -0.53 5.41
N ILE A 61 8.89 0.24 4.45
CA ILE A 61 10.30 0.42 4.15
C ILE A 61 10.72 1.73 4.81
N THR A 62 11.86 1.76 5.50
CA THR A 62 12.32 2.95 6.22
C THR A 62 13.74 3.35 5.79
N GLY A 63 14.07 4.63 5.99
CA GLY A 63 15.40 5.17 5.72
C GLY A 63 15.57 5.66 4.29
N LYS A 64 16.82 5.95 3.91
CA LYS A 64 17.16 6.63 2.63
C LYS A 64 16.71 5.89 1.36
N ASP A 65 16.45 4.59 1.46
CA ASP A 65 16.03 3.73 0.35
C ASP A 65 14.51 3.49 0.33
N ALA A 66 13.79 4.17 1.22
CA ALA A 66 12.33 4.25 1.25
C ALA A 66 11.78 5.43 0.45
N GLN A 67 12.63 6.19 -0.24
CA GLN A 67 12.23 7.32 -1.07
C GLN A 67 11.33 6.85 -2.21
N HIS A 68 10.35 7.66 -2.59
CA HIS A 68 9.30 7.33 -3.56
C HIS A 68 9.79 6.59 -4.82
N SER A 69 10.81 7.12 -5.51
CA SER A 69 11.34 6.50 -6.72
C SER A 69 12.14 5.23 -6.42
N LYS A 70 12.85 5.22 -5.28
CA LYS A 70 13.63 4.06 -4.83
C LYS A 70 12.79 2.88 -4.39
N LEU A 71 11.52 3.06 -4.02
CA LEU A 71 10.63 1.92 -3.75
C LEU A 71 10.49 1.00 -4.98
N HIS A 72 10.71 1.51 -6.19
CA HIS A 72 10.73 0.71 -7.43
C HIS A 72 12.09 0.09 -7.76
N ASP A 73 13.14 0.42 -7.01
CA ASP A 73 14.50 -0.10 -7.15
C ASP A 73 15.04 -0.46 -5.75
N ASN A 74 14.35 -1.41 -5.11
CA ASN A 74 14.64 -1.82 -3.75
C ASN A 74 14.48 -3.34 -3.60
N ALA A 75 15.59 -4.03 -3.34
CA ALA A 75 15.63 -5.48 -3.23
C ALA A 75 14.69 -6.04 -2.13
N GLN A 76 14.43 -5.28 -1.06
CA GLN A 76 13.45 -5.68 -0.04
C GLN A 76 12.02 -5.63 -0.58
N VAL A 77 11.70 -4.62 -1.38
CA VAL A 77 10.41 -4.48 -2.06
C VAL A 77 10.24 -5.60 -3.09
N ASP A 78 11.24 -5.83 -3.93
CA ASP A 78 11.22 -6.88 -4.95
C ASP A 78 10.99 -8.26 -4.33
N LYS A 79 11.75 -8.58 -3.29
CA LYS A 79 11.57 -9.83 -2.54
C LYS A 79 10.16 -9.93 -1.96
N ALA A 80 9.64 -8.86 -1.36
CA ALA A 80 8.29 -8.89 -0.80
C ALA A 80 7.20 -9.11 -1.86
N ILE A 81 7.32 -8.48 -3.03
CA ILE A 81 6.42 -8.68 -4.16
C ILE A 81 6.52 -10.12 -4.67
N ILE A 82 7.75 -10.63 -4.82
CA ILE A 82 7.97 -12.00 -5.31
C ILE A 82 7.32 -13.03 -4.40
N ASN A 83 7.55 -12.89 -3.10
CA ASN A 83 7.00 -13.79 -2.09
C ASN A 83 5.46 -13.65 -2.01
N PHE A 84 4.93 -12.43 -2.17
CA PHE A 84 3.48 -12.20 -2.13
C PHE A 84 2.73 -12.75 -3.33
N LEU A 85 3.28 -12.61 -4.55
CA LEU A 85 2.64 -13.06 -5.79
C LEU A 85 2.88 -14.54 -6.09
N TRP A 86 4.07 -15.05 -5.81
CA TRP A 86 4.49 -16.40 -6.23
C TRP A 86 4.88 -17.33 -5.08
N GLY A 87 4.91 -16.86 -3.83
CA GLY A 87 5.24 -17.71 -2.68
C GLY A 87 6.68 -18.26 -2.69
N LYS A 88 7.58 -17.59 -3.41
CA LYS A 88 9.00 -17.95 -3.50
C LYS A 88 9.84 -17.31 -2.39
#